data_AF-A0A3S3PN75-F1
#
_entry.id   AF-A0A3S3PN75-F1
#
_cell.length_a   1.000
_cell.length_b   1.000
_cell.length_c   1.000
_cell.angle_alpha   90.00
_cell.angle_beta   90.00
_cell.angle_gamma   90.00
#
_symmetry.space_group_name_H-M   'P 1'
#
loop_
_entity.id
_entity.type
_entity.pdbx_description
1 polymer ?
#
loop_
_entity_poly.entity_id
_entity_poly.type
_entity_poly.pdbx_seq_one_letter_code
_entity_poly.pdbx_strand_id
1 'polypeptide(L)'
;MFPSLLVTDGSCMIDRRMGIHGHPLEIQALFHSALRCSCEMIIDNDGSRNLVRAINNRLSALSFHIREYYWLDMKKINEIYCYKTQEYSHDAINKFNIYPEQIPVWLVEWVPDEGGYLIGNLQPAHMDFRFSLGNIWAVASSLATPRQAQNILSLIENKWDYLIGEMPLKICYPPLEPELARKALEVAENRLSSGRWPENYDTRTGRFIGKQSRLVWTRTIAGYLTS
;
A
#
# COMPACT_ATOMS: atom_id res chain seq x y z
N MET A 1 7.99 18.06 -11.23
CA MET A 1 6.84 17.24 -11.69
C MET A 1 6.82 15.96 -10.86
N PHE A 2 5.66 15.54 -10.38
CA PHE A 2 5.53 14.27 -9.64
C PHE A 2 5.91 13.08 -10.55
N PRO A 3 6.76 12.16 -10.10
CA PRO A 3 7.12 10.98 -10.89
C PRO A 3 6.03 9.89 -10.83
N SER A 4 5.09 9.98 -9.88
CA SER A 4 3.94 9.09 -9.73
C SER A 4 2.88 9.29 -10.82
N LEU A 5 2.12 8.23 -11.08
CA LEU A 5 0.94 8.24 -11.93
C LEU A 5 -0.26 8.83 -11.16
N LEU A 6 -0.95 9.79 -11.76
CA LEU A 6 -2.21 10.34 -11.22
C LEU A 6 -3.38 9.47 -11.67
N VAL A 7 -4.24 9.08 -10.73
CA VAL A 7 -5.42 8.25 -11.00
C VAL A 7 -6.68 8.75 -10.30
N THR A 8 -7.84 8.38 -10.83
CA THR A 8 -9.14 8.55 -10.18
C THR A 8 -9.35 7.51 -9.09
N ASP A 9 -10.34 7.73 -8.23
CA ASP A 9 -10.76 6.71 -7.25
C ASP A 9 -11.27 5.45 -7.98
N GLY A 10 -11.14 4.27 -7.36
CA GLY A 10 -11.60 3.02 -7.97
C GLY A 10 -10.75 2.49 -9.14
N SER A 11 -9.47 2.89 -9.26
CA SER A 11 -8.64 2.57 -10.44
C SER A 11 -7.71 1.35 -10.26
N CYS A 12 -7.84 0.59 -9.18
CA CYS A 12 -7.00 -0.59 -8.90
C CYS A 12 -7.86 -1.82 -8.56
N MET A 13 -7.33 -2.78 -7.77
CA MET A 13 -8.15 -3.89 -7.25
C MET A 13 -9.40 -3.38 -6.51
N ILE A 14 -9.28 -2.23 -5.85
CA ILE A 14 -10.41 -1.52 -5.27
C ILE A 14 -11.07 -0.72 -6.40
N ASP A 15 -12.22 -1.18 -6.87
CA ASP A 15 -13.00 -0.64 -8.00
C ASP A 15 -14.11 0.33 -7.56
N ARG A 16 -14.15 0.67 -6.26
CA ARG A 16 -15.13 1.56 -5.64
C ARG A 16 -14.45 2.74 -4.97
N ARG A 17 -15.25 3.77 -4.68
CA ARG A 17 -14.79 4.98 -3.99
C ARG A 17 -14.30 4.64 -2.58
N MET A 18 -12.99 4.70 -2.37
CA MET A 18 -12.33 4.39 -1.10
C MET A 18 -11.35 5.48 -0.66
N GLY A 19 -11.39 6.65 -1.32
CA GLY A 19 -10.48 7.75 -1.05
C GLY A 19 -9.06 7.47 -1.55
N ILE A 20 -8.90 6.64 -2.58
CA ILE A 20 -7.59 6.24 -3.13
C ILE A 20 -7.24 6.99 -4.43
N HIS A 21 -7.96 8.08 -4.74
CA HIS A 21 -7.62 8.97 -5.86
C HIS A 21 -6.27 9.66 -5.61
N GLY A 22 -5.61 10.14 -6.66
CA GLY A 22 -4.30 10.78 -6.54
C GLY A 22 -3.18 9.82 -6.91
N HIS A 23 -2.36 9.44 -5.93
CA HIS A 23 -1.15 8.64 -6.13
C HIS A 23 -1.11 7.42 -5.19
N PRO A 24 -2.07 6.48 -5.30
CA PRO A 24 -2.13 5.33 -4.41
C PRO A 24 -0.94 4.40 -4.63
N LEU A 25 -0.35 3.90 -3.53
CA LEU A 25 0.84 3.07 -3.53
C LEU A 25 0.70 1.82 -4.41
N GLU A 26 -0.48 1.18 -4.41
CA GLU A 26 -0.74 -0.02 -5.22
C GLU A 26 -0.47 0.24 -6.71
N ILE A 27 -0.99 1.36 -7.25
CA ILE A 27 -0.75 1.75 -8.64
C ILE A 27 0.72 2.10 -8.86
N GLN A 28 1.37 2.80 -7.92
CA GLN A 28 2.77 3.18 -8.09
C GLN A 28 3.70 1.96 -8.08
N ALA A 29 3.43 0.98 -7.22
CA ALA A 29 4.18 -0.26 -7.14
C ALA A 29 3.99 -1.12 -8.40
N LEU A 30 2.75 -1.24 -8.88
CA LEU A 30 2.45 -1.92 -10.15
C LEU A 30 3.11 -1.21 -11.33
N PHE A 31 3.04 0.11 -11.38
CA PHE A 31 3.66 0.92 -12.42
C PHE A 31 5.18 0.76 -12.43
N HIS A 32 5.83 0.81 -11.27
CA HIS A 32 7.26 0.53 -11.14
C HIS A 32 7.63 -0.86 -11.69
N SER A 33 6.87 -1.90 -11.30
CA SER A 33 7.11 -3.26 -11.78
C SER A 33 6.92 -3.37 -13.30
N ALA A 34 5.88 -2.75 -13.85
CA ALA A 34 5.63 -2.73 -15.29
C ALA A 34 6.76 -2.05 -16.06
N LEU A 35 7.30 -0.92 -15.55
CA LEU A 35 8.46 -0.26 -16.13
C LEU A 35 9.70 -1.16 -16.14
N ARG A 36 9.96 -1.89 -15.04
CA ARG A 36 11.08 -2.86 -14.98
C ARG A 36 10.92 -3.97 -16.01
N CYS A 37 9.78 -4.64 -16.03
CA CYS A 37 9.52 -5.72 -16.98
C CYS A 37 9.57 -5.21 -18.43
N SER A 38 9.14 -3.97 -18.68
CA SER A 38 9.24 -3.36 -20.01
C SER A 38 10.69 -3.25 -20.49
N CYS A 39 11.63 -2.91 -19.60
CA CYS A 39 13.05 -2.87 -19.95
C CYS A 39 13.61 -4.23 -20.38
N GLU A 40 13.07 -5.34 -19.87
CA GLU A 40 13.50 -6.69 -20.23
C GLU A 40 12.90 -7.15 -21.57
N MET A 41 11.75 -6.60 -21.96
CA MET A 41 11.02 -7.01 -23.16
C MET A 41 11.27 -6.13 -24.39
N ILE A 42 11.72 -4.89 -24.20
CA ILE A 42 11.94 -3.95 -25.32
C ILE A 42 13.17 -4.36 -26.13
N ILE A 43 13.00 -4.50 -27.44
CA ILE A 43 14.08 -4.74 -28.39
C ILE A 43 14.89 -3.46 -28.58
N ASP A 44 16.22 -3.55 -28.43
CA ASP A 44 17.12 -2.43 -28.67
C ASP A 44 17.20 -2.11 -30.16
N ASN A 45 16.60 -0.99 -30.55
CA ASN A 45 16.65 -0.44 -31.90
C ASN A 45 16.68 1.09 -31.82
N ASP A 46 17.09 1.77 -32.89
CA ASP A 46 17.26 3.23 -32.87
C ASP A 46 15.96 3.99 -32.53
N GLY A 47 14.80 3.39 -32.81
CA GLY A 47 13.49 3.93 -32.42
C GLY A 47 13.14 3.76 -30.94
N SER A 48 13.60 2.69 -30.28
CA SER A 48 13.29 2.37 -28.88
C SER A 48 14.24 3.02 -27.88
N ARG A 49 15.43 3.49 -28.31
CA ARG A 49 16.41 4.15 -27.42
C ARG A 49 15.84 5.31 -26.61
N ASN A 50 15.00 6.14 -27.24
CA ASN A 50 14.35 7.26 -26.56
C ASN A 50 13.35 6.77 -25.50
N LEU A 51 12.62 5.69 -25.79
CA LEU A 51 11.68 5.06 -24.85
C LEU A 51 12.43 4.44 -23.67
N VAL A 52 13.49 3.67 -23.91
CA VAL A 52 14.33 3.07 -22.86
C VAL A 52 14.91 4.14 -21.95
N ARG A 53 15.40 5.26 -22.51
CA ARG A 53 15.88 6.40 -21.72
C ARG A 53 14.76 7.01 -20.87
N ALA A 54 13.56 7.19 -21.42
CA ALA A 54 12.42 7.71 -20.69
C ALA A 54 11.99 6.78 -19.54
N ILE A 55 11.98 5.47 -19.77
CA ILE A 55 11.68 4.44 -18.76
C ILE A 55 12.71 4.50 -17.63
N ASN A 56 14.01 4.48 -17.94
CA ASN A 56 15.07 4.51 -16.93
C ASN A 56 15.03 5.79 -16.08
N ASN A 57 14.80 6.95 -16.72
CA ASN A 57 14.64 8.22 -16.01
C ASN A 57 13.43 8.20 -15.07
N ARG A 58 12.29 7.65 -15.53
CA ARG A 58 11.07 7.54 -14.73
C ARG A 58 11.24 6.54 -13.58
N LEU A 59 11.87 5.40 -13.82
CA LEU A 59 12.12 4.35 -12.84
C LEU A 59 12.99 4.89 -11.68
N SER A 60 14.06 5.60 -12.00
CA SER A 60 14.92 6.26 -11.00
C SER A 60 14.15 7.28 -10.17
N ALA A 61 13.42 8.19 -10.84
CA ALA A 61 12.66 9.24 -10.15
C ALA A 61 11.52 8.66 -9.29
N LEU A 62 10.81 7.63 -9.77
CA LEU A 62 9.74 6.96 -9.04
C LEU A 62 10.29 6.21 -7.82
N SER A 63 11.39 5.47 -8.00
CA SER A 63 12.04 4.72 -6.91
C SER A 63 12.45 5.66 -5.78
N PHE A 64 13.13 6.77 -6.10
CA PHE A 64 13.50 7.78 -5.11
C PHE A 64 12.26 8.35 -4.42
N HIS A 65 11.24 8.73 -5.19
CA HIS A 65 10.04 9.36 -4.64
C HIS A 65 9.26 8.44 -3.68
N ILE A 66 9.06 7.17 -4.03
CA ILE A 66 8.39 6.22 -3.14
C ILE A 66 9.25 5.93 -1.92
N ARG A 67 10.54 5.66 -2.09
CA ARG A 67 11.42 5.30 -0.97
C ARG A 67 11.57 6.40 0.07
N GLU A 68 11.58 7.67 -0.33
CA GLU A 68 11.76 8.77 0.61
C GLU A 68 10.46 9.39 1.13
N TYR A 69 9.46 9.55 0.27
CA TYR A 69 8.26 10.30 0.65
C TYR A 69 7.09 9.41 1.07
N TYR A 70 7.09 8.12 0.68
CA TYR A 70 6.05 7.19 1.13
C TYR A 70 6.48 6.39 2.35
N TRP A 71 7.78 6.31 2.65
CA TRP A 71 8.28 5.57 3.79
C TRP A 71 7.83 6.21 5.10
N LEU A 72 7.31 5.38 6.00
CA LEU A 72 6.83 5.77 7.31
C LEU A 72 7.34 4.80 8.37
N ASP A 73 8.05 5.36 9.35
CA ASP A 73 8.45 4.73 10.59
C ASP A 73 8.24 5.72 11.75
N MET A 74 8.50 5.30 12.99
CA MET A 74 8.30 6.17 14.16
C MET A 74 9.15 7.46 14.10
N LYS A 75 10.33 7.42 13.46
CA LYS A 75 11.16 8.60 13.28
C LYS A 75 10.51 9.57 12.30
N LYS A 76 9.97 9.06 11.20
CA LYS A 76 9.27 9.87 10.19
C LYS A 76 7.97 10.45 10.73
N ILE A 77 7.22 9.70 11.55
CA ILE A 77 6.04 10.22 12.25
C ILE A 77 6.40 11.41 13.15
N ASN A 78 7.46 11.27 13.96
CA ASN A 78 7.96 12.36 14.80
C ASN A 78 8.43 13.58 13.98
N GLU A 79 9.03 13.34 12.81
CA GLU A 79 9.41 14.41 11.87
C GLU A 79 8.17 15.17 11.36
N ILE A 80 7.15 14.43 10.88
CA ILE A 80 5.89 14.99 10.37
C ILE A 80 5.14 15.75 11.47
N TYR A 81 5.14 15.25 12.70
CA TYR A 81 4.50 15.91 13.84
C TYR A 81 5.11 17.30 14.13
N CYS A 82 6.39 17.49 13.81
CA CYS A 82 7.11 18.75 13.97
C CYS A 82 7.10 19.63 12.72
N TYR A 83 6.35 19.28 11.67
CA TYR A 83 6.32 20.06 10.44
C TYR A 83 5.77 21.46 10.67
N LYS A 84 6.48 22.44 10.09
CA LYS A 84 5.93 23.77 9.88
C LYS A 84 5.13 23.74 8.57
N THR A 85 4.03 24.46 8.57
CA THR A 85 3.16 24.60 7.39
C THR A 85 3.56 25.84 6.61
N GLN A 86 3.11 25.91 5.35
CA GLN A 86 3.33 27.05 4.46
C GLN A 86 4.81 27.36 4.17
N GLU A 87 5.66 26.33 4.19
CA GLU A 87 7.05 26.46 3.75
C GLU A 87 7.09 26.67 2.23
N TYR A 88 7.76 27.73 1.78
CA TYR A 88 7.94 28.04 0.36
C TYR A 88 9.43 28.21 0.05
N SER A 89 10.13 27.09 -0.08
CA SER A 89 11.55 27.04 -0.47
C SER A 89 11.89 25.71 -1.11
N HIS A 90 12.99 25.67 -1.89
CA HIS A 90 13.51 24.41 -2.44
C HIS A 90 14.08 23.49 -1.35
N ASP A 91 14.52 24.08 -0.23
CA ASP A 91 15.08 23.40 0.94
C ASP A 91 14.01 23.11 2.01
N ALA A 92 12.72 23.24 1.67
CA ALA A 92 11.62 22.95 2.57
C ALA A 92 11.66 21.49 3.03
N ILE A 93 11.45 21.29 4.34
CA ILE A 93 11.33 19.96 4.93
C ILE A 93 9.95 19.42 4.58
N ASN A 94 8.92 20.25 4.76
CA ASN A 94 7.53 19.89 4.47
C ASN A 94 7.16 20.14 2.99
N LYS A 95 7.76 19.36 2.09
CA LYS A 95 7.62 19.54 0.62
C LYS A 95 6.20 19.44 0.09
N PHE A 96 5.30 18.76 0.81
CA PHE A 96 3.92 18.56 0.41
C PHE A 96 2.95 19.41 1.22
N ASN A 97 3.43 20.29 2.10
CA ASN A 97 2.59 21.09 3.00
C ASN A 97 1.59 20.22 3.79
N ILE A 98 2.09 19.11 4.35
CA ILE A 98 1.32 18.21 5.22
C ILE A 98 1.08 18.90 6.55
N TYR A 99 -0.16 18.84 6.99
CA TYR A 99 -0.59 19.36 8.28
C TYR A 99 -0.40 18.26 9.34
N PRO A 100 0.33 18.51 10.45
CA PRO A 100 0.53 17.53 11.52
C PRO A 100 -0.78 16.95 12.06
N GLU A 101 -1.87 17.72 12.02
CA GLU A 101 -3.21 17.32 12.44
C GLU A 101 -3.81 16.18 11.61
N GLN A 102 -3.23 15.85 10.45
CA GLN A 102 -3.64 14.70 9.65
C GLN A 102 -3.14 13.36 10.20
N ILE A 103 -2.15 13.37 11.10
CA ILE A 103 -1.66 12.15 11.75
C ILE A 103 -2.81 11.56 12.58
N PRO A 104 -3.35 10.39 12.21
CA PRO A 104 -4.50 9.86 12.91
C PRO A 104 -4.06 9.21 14.22
N VAL A 105 -4.90 9.31 15.26
CA VAL A 105 -4.60 8.82 16.62
C VAL A 105 -4.20 7.34 16.63
N TRP A 106 -4.86 6.52 15.82
CA TRP A 106 -4.57 5.08 15.74
C TRP A 106 -3.15 4.77 15.26
N LEU A 107 -2.53 5.65 14.47
CA LEU A 107 -1.25 5.38 13.84
C LEU A 107 -0.11 5.33 14.86
N VAL A 108 -0.15 6.23 15.84
CA VAL A 108 0.90 6.35 16.87
C VAL A 108 0.97 5.09 17.73
N GLU A 109 -0.18 4.50 18.06
CA GLU A 109 -0.25 3.25 18.83
C GLU A 109 0.01 2.02 17.94
N TRP A 110 -0.28 2.13 16.64
CA TRP A 110 -0.19 1.01 15.73
C TRP A 110 1.23 0.76 15.19
N VAL A 111 2.01 1.81 14.92
CA VAL A 111 3.38 1.66 14.40
C VAL A 111 4.34 1.27 15.53
N PRO A 112 5.12 0.18 15.39
CA PRO A 112 6.12 -0.21 16.38
C PRO A 112 7.34 0.74 16.36
N ASP A 113 8.11 0.74 17.45
CA ASP A 113 9.36 1.51 17.55
C ASP A 113 10.39 1.07 16.49
N GLU A 114 10.43 -0.24 16.20
CA GLU A 114 11.24 -0.84 15.16
C GLU A 114 10.35 -1.43 14.07
N GLY A 115 10.46 -0.88 12.86
CA GLY A 115 9.68 -1.27 11.70
C GLY A 115 9.26 -0.07 10.86
N GLY A 116 8.42 -0.30 9.86
CA GLY A 116 7.88 0.75 9.02
C GLY A 116 7.24 0.18 7.76
N TYR A 117 6.52 1.04 7.05
CA TYR A 117 5.83 0.67 5.80
C TYR A 117 5.73 1.87 4.86
N LEU A 118 5.30 1.59 3.63
CA LEU A 118 4.96 2.61 2.66
C LEU A 118 3.48 2.99 2.83
N ILE A 119 3.22 4.29 3.02
CA ILE A 119 1.87 4.85 3.17
C ILE A 119 0.99 4.57 1.94
N GLY A 120 -0.32 4.62 2.12
CA GLY A 120 -1.29 4.30 1.08
C GLY A 120 -1.34 5.32 -0.06
N ASN A 121 -1.11 6.60 0.23
CA ASN A 121 -1.22 7.68 -0.77
C ASN A 121 -0.47 8.93 -0.31
N LEU A 122 0.00 9.73 -1.28
CA LEU A 122 0.64 11.01 -1.03
C LEU A 122 0.23 12.04 -2.08
N GLN A 123 -0.29 13.17 -1.63
CA GLN A 123 -0.77 14.27 -2.46
C GLN A 123 -0.34 15.62 -1.84
N PRO A 124 -0.39 16.71 -2.61
CA PRO A 124 -0.27 18.05 -2.04
C PRO A 124 -1.30 18.25 -0.91
N ALA A 125 -0.81 18.64 0.27
CA ALA A 125 -1.56 18.86 1.49
C ALA A 125 -2.36 17.64 1.98
N HIS A 126 -2.07 16.42 1.52
CA HIS A 126 -2.79 15.24 1.98
C HIS A 126 -1.91 13.98 2.00
N MET A 127 -1.90 13.30 3.14
CA MET A 127 -1.21 12.03 3.33
C MET A 127 -2.19 10.96 3.82
N ASP A 128 -2.25 9.83 3.13
CA ASP A 128 -3.07 8.69 3.53
C ASP A 128 -2.20 7.64 4.22
N PHE A 129 -2.27 7.61 5.55
CA PHE A 129 -1.47 6.73 6.37
C PHE A 129 -1.92 5.27 6.36
N ARG A 130 -2.98 4.88 5.62
CA ARG A 130 -3.43 3.48 5.61
C ARG A 130 -2.37 2.54 5.04
N PHE A 131 -2.20 1.38 5.66
CA PHE A 131 -1.46 0.26 5.08
C PHE A 131 -2.27 -0.35 3.93
N SER A 132 -1.60 -0.68 2.82
CA SER A 132 -2.23 -1.28 1.63
C SER A 132 -1.39 -2.42 1.04
N LEU A 133 -2.01 -3.27 0.21
CA LEU A 133 -1.36 -4.36 -0.54
C LEU A 133 -0.16 -3.89 -1.39
N GLY A 134 -0.09 -2.60 -1.74
CA GLY A 134 1.04 -2.01 -2.42
C GLY A 134 2.39 -2.25 -1.70
N ASN A 135 2.38 -2.45 -0.38
CA ASN A 135 3.58 -2.81 0.38
C ASN A 135 4.16 -4.18 -0.01
N ILE A 136 3.31 -5.19 -0.16
CA ILE A 136 3.74 -6.54 -0.56
C ILE A 136 4.28 -6.51 -1.98
N TRP A 137 3.58 -5.80 -2.87
CA TRP A 137 4.05 -5.65 -4.23
C TRP A 137 5.35 -4.84 -4.31
N ALA A 138 5.53 -3.84 -3.44
CA ALA A 138 6.77 -3.08 -3.37
C ALA A 138 7.97 -3.93 -2.92
N VAL A 139 7.76 -4.88 -2.01
CA VAL A 139 8.77 -5.88 -1.61
C VAL A 139 9.04 -6.83 -2.78
N ALA A 140 8.01 -7.44 -3.36
CA ALA A 140 8.15 -8.43 -4.44
C ALA A 140 8.81 -7.84 -5.70
N SER A 141 8.48 -6.60 -6.06
CA SER A 141 9.02 -5.89 -7.24
C SER A 141 10.36 -5.18 -7.00
N SER A 142 10.97 -5.36 -5.82
CA SER A 142 12.21 -4.68 -5.40
C SER A 142 12.14 -3.13 -5.44
N LEU A 143 10.93 -2.57 -5.34
CA LEU A 143 10.73 -1.13 -5.17
C LEU A 143 11.21 -0.70 -3.79
N ALA A 144 10.86 -1.46 -2.75
CA ALA A 144 11.40 -1.26 -1.41
C ALA A 144 12.89 -1.63 -1.36
N THR A 145 13.69 -0.86 -0.62
CA THR A 145 15.09 -1.26 -0.33
C THR A 145 15.12 -2.53 0.54
N PRO A 146 16.23 -3.29 0.57
CA PRO A 146 16.31 -4.49 1.42
C PRO A 146 15.99 -4.22 2.89
N ARG A 147 16.41 -3.07 3.43
CA ARG A 147 16.09 -2.64 4.79
C ARG A 147 14.61 -2.33 4.97
N GLN A 148 14.00 -1.61 4.02
CA GLN A 148 12.57 -1.31 4.05
C GLN A 148 11.74 -2.59 3.93
N ALA A 149 12.15 -3.53 3.07
CA ALA A 149 11.50 -4.82 2.92
C ALA A 149 11.53 -5.62 4.23
N GLN A 150 12.70 -5.70 4.89
CA GLN A 150 12.81 -6.33 6.20
C GLN A 150 11.88 -5.66 7.22
N ASN A 151 11.88 -4.33 7.28
CA ASN A 151 11.03 -3.58 8.22
C ASN A 151 9.53 -3.76 7.94
N ILE A 152 9.12 -3.87 6.67
CA ILE A 152 7.73 -4.16 6.27
C ILE A 152 7.34 -5.57 6.73
N LEU A 153 8.20 -6.56 6.50
CA LEU A 153 7.94 -7.95 6.90
C LEU A 153 7.87 -8.07 8.43
N SER A 154 8.82 -7.45 9.15
CA SER A 154 8.79 -7.40 10.61
C SER A 154 7.57 -6.65 11.16
N LEU A 155 7.07 -5.62 10.47
CA LEU A 155 5.80 -4.98 10.81
C LEU A 155 4.63 -5.94 10.66
N ILE A 156 4.60 -6.72 9.56
CA ILE A 156 3.54 -7.72 9.32
C ILE A 156 3.55 -8.80 10.41
N GLU A 157 4.73 -9.26 10.81
CA GLU A 157 4.89 -10.20 11.94
C GLU A 157 4.40 -9.59 13.26
N ASN A 158 4.83 -8.37 13.59
CA ASN A 158 4.45 -7.68 14.83
C ASN A 158 2.96 -7.30 14.89
N LYS A 159 2.32 -7.09 13.73
CA LYS A 159 0.91 -6.70 13.60
C LYS A 159 0.09 -7.80 12.92
N TRP A 160 0.47 -9.06 13.13
CA TRP A 160 -0.16 -10.22 12.51
C TRP A 160 -1.68 -10.24 12.73
N ASP A 161 -2.14 -10.03 13.96
CA ASP A 161 -3.58 -10.02 14.29
C ASP A 161 -4.37 -8.93 13.54
N TYR A 162 -3.71 -7.81 13.23
CA TYR A 162 -4.33 -6.67 12.56
C TYR A 162 -4.30 -6.78 11.05
N LEU A 163 -3.26 -7.37 10.47
CA LEU A 163 -3.07 -7.44 9.01
C LEU A 163 -3.53 -8.77 8.43
N ILE A 164 -3.27 -9.87 9.14
CA ILE A 164 -3.62 -11.24 8.76
C ILE A 164 -4.86 -11.70 9.55
N GLY A 165 -4.82 -11.64 10.87
CA GLY A 165 -5.86 -12.20 11.73
C GLY A 165 -6.04 -13.69 11.46
N GLU A 166 -7.30 -14.14 11.31
CA GLU A 166 -7.64 -15.53 11.01
C GLU A 166 -7.76 -15.81 9.50
N MET A 167 -7.64 -14.77 8.66
CA MET A 167 -7.70 -14.91 7.20
C MET A 167 -6.69 -13.99 6.52
N PRO A 168 -5.58 -14.53 5.97
CA PRO A 168 -4.66 -13.74 5.18
C PRO A 168 -5.35 -13.25 3.90
N LEU A 169 -5.24 -12.00 3.48
CA LEU A 169 -4.64 -10.82 4.12
C LEU A 169 -5.62 -9.65 3.91
N LYS A 170 -5.66 -8.69 4.84
CA LYS A 170 -6.45 -7.47 4.66
C LYS A 170 -5.97 -6.63 3.48
N ILE A 171 -6.92 -6.18 2.65
CA ILE A 171 -6.65 -5.29 1.51
C ILE A 171 -6.06 -3.94 1.98
N CYS A 172 -6.61 -3.38 3.07
CA CYS A 172 -6.07 -2.18 3.70
C CYS A 172 -6.33 -2.18 5.21
N TYR A 173 -5.53 -1.40 5.94
CA TYR A 173 -5.70 -1.19 7.38
C TYR A 173 -5.40 0.26 7.79
N PRO A 174 -6.19 0.86 8.70
CA PRO A 174 -7.48 0.40 9.21
C PRO A 174 -8.61 0.50 8.15
N PRO A 175 -9.79 -0.10 8.40
CA PRO A 175 -10.96 0.10 7.53
C PRO A 175 -11.42 1.57 7.52
N LEU A 176 -12.04 2.00 6.42
CA LEU A 176 -12.55 3.36 6.26
C LEU A 176 -13.67 3.70 7.27
N GLU A 177 -14.45 2.70 7.68
CA GLU A 177 -15.53 2.82 8.66
C GLU A 177 -15.37 1.79 9.80
N PRO A 178 -14.92 2.21 10.99
CA PRO A 178 -14.72 1.34 12.15
C PRO A 178 -16.01 0.64 12.63
N GLU A 179 -17.17 1.30 12.50
CA GLU A 179 -18.46 0.84 13.02
C GLU A 179 -18.99 -0.40 12.27
N LEU A 180 -18.67 -0.53 10.98
CA LEU A 180 -18.98 -1.72 10.17
C LEU A 180 -18.07 -2.91 10.53
N ALA A 181 -16.82 -2.65 10.94
CA ALA A 181 -15.85 -3.69 11.26
C ALA A 181 -16.10 -4.38 12.61
N ARG A 182 -16.76 -3.68 13.55
CA ARG A 182 -17.07 -4.16 14.91
C ARG A 182 -18.19 -5.21 14.96
N LYS A 183 -19.06 -5.25 13.95
CA LYS A 183 -20.31 -6.04 13.98
C LYS A 183 -20.15 -7.53 13.72
N ALA A 184 -18.94 -8.06 13.58
CA ALA A 184 -18.82 -9.48 13.30
C ALA A 184 -17.61 -10.12 14.01
N LEU A 185 -17.94 -11.07 14.91
CA LEU A 185 -17.10 -11.99 15.67
C LEU A 185 -17.88 -13.32 15.74
N GLU A 186 -17.38 -14.44 15.19
CA GLU A 186 -16.73 -15.54 15.90
C GLU A 186 -15.99 -16.53 14.95
N VAL A 187 -14.86 -17.03 15.48
CA VAL A 187 -14.07 -18.26 15.26
C VAL A 187 -13.83 -18.84 13.85
N ALA A 188 -12.56 -18.96 13.44
CA ALA A 188 -12.09 -19.76 12.32
C ALA A 188 -10.92 -20.69 12.65
N GLU A 189 -11.03 -21.94 12.18
CA GLU A 189 -9.98 -22.70 11.51
C GLU A 189 -10.67 -23.81 10.68
N ASN A 190 -10.18 -24.12 9.46
CA ASN A 190 -10.77 -24.96 8.38
C ASN A 190 -11.61 -24.27 7.28
N ARG A 191 -11.46 -22.97 7.01
CA ARG A 191 -12.49 -22.18 6.30
C ARG A 191 -12.47 -22.06 4.78
N LEU A 192 -11.34 -22.15 4.08
CA LEU A 192 -11.38 -21.95 2.62
C LEU A 192 -12.15 -23.06 1.90
N SER A 193 -11.89 -24.32 2.24
CA SER A 193 -12.62 -25.46 1.66
C SER A 193 -14.05 -25.56 2.20
N SER A 194 -14.25 -25.45 3.52
CA SER A 194 -15.58 -25.53 4.13
C SER A 194 -16.49 -24.34 3.77
N GLY A 195 -15.91 -23.15 3.59
CA GLY A 195 -16.57 -21.94 3.14
C GLY A 195 -16.83 -21.89 1.63
N ARG A 196 -16.49 -22.95 0.88
CA ARG A 196 -16.62 -23.04 -0.58
C ARG A 196 -15.88 -21.92 -1.32
N TRP A 197 -14.65 -21.62 -0.90
CA TRP A 197 -13.74 -20.68 -1.57
C TRP A 197 -14.37 -19.30 -1.84
N PRO A 198 -14.72 -18.55 -0.78
CA PRO A 198 -15.34 -17.24 -0.92
C PRO A 198 -14.37 -16.20 -1.51
N GLU A 199 -14.93 -15.15 -2.12
CA GLU A 199 -14.21 -14.02 -2.71
C GLU A 199 -13.50 -13.17 -1.65
N ASN A 200 -14.12 -12.98 -0.49
CA ASN A 200 -13.62 -12.13 0.58
C ASN A 200 -14.22 -12.52 1.94
N TYR A 201 -13.57 -12.02 3.00
CA TYR A 201 -14.04 -12.12 4.37
C TYR A 201 -14.17 -10.71 4.98
N ASP A 202 -15.20 -10.52 5.80
CA ASP A 202 -15.42 -9.30 6.56
C ASP A 202 -14.84 -9.43 7.97
N THR A 203 -14.84 -8.32 8.73
CA THR A 203 -14.45 -8.13 10.15
C THR A 203 -13.00 -7.79 10.46
N ARG A 204 -12.77 -7.38 11.72
CA ARG A 204 -11.43 -7.13 12.26
C ARG A 204 -10.50 -8.33 12.15
N THR A 205 -10.98 -9.57 12.29
CA THR A 205 -10.13 -10.77 12.24
C THR A 205 -10.36 -11.64 11.01
N GLY A 206 -11.27 -11.27 10.08
CA GLY A 206 -11.60 -12.10 8.92
C GLY A 206 -12.57 -13.26 9.25
N ARG A 207 -13.36 -13.10 10.31
CA ARG A 207 -14.25 -14.13 10.86
C ARG A 207 -15.56 -14.38 10.10
N PHE A 208 -15.96 -13.60 9.11
CA PHE A 208 -17.20 -13.89 8.37
C PHE A 208 -16.94 -13.88 6.89
N ILE A 209 -17.56 -14.80 6.15
CA ILE A 209 -17.65 -14.69 4.70
C ILE A 209 -18.28 -13.33 4.38
N GLY A 210 -17.71 -12.62 3.42
CA GLY A 210 -18.15 -11.27 3.09
C GLY A 210 -19.64 -11.20 2.80
N LYS A 211 -20.28 -10.11 3.21
CA LYS A 211 -21.75 -9.95 3.12
C LYS A 211 -22.31 -10.18 1.71
N GLN A 212 -21.52 -9.87 0.67
CA GLN A 212 -21.87 -10.07 -0.74
C GLN A 212 -20.86 -10.97 -1.46
N SER A 213 -20.14 -11.81 -0.72
CA SER A 213 -19.06 -12.64 -1.25
C SER A 213 -19.59 -13.68 -2.23
N ARG A 214 -18.98 -13.76 -3.41
CA ARG A 214 -19.18 -14.88 -4.32
C ARG A 214 -18.43 -16.12 -3.81
N LEU A 215 -18.96 -17.31 -4.08
CA LEU A 215 -18.34 -18.57 -3.72
C LEU A 215 -17.68 -19.21 -4.95
N VAL A 216 -16.74 -20.13 -4.71
CA VAL A 216 -15.92 -20.78 -5.74
C VAL A 216 -15.17 -19.74 -6.57
N TRP A 217 -14.63 -18.72 -5.89
CA TRP A 217 -13.98 -17.61 -6.55
C TRP A 217 -12.64 -18.03 -7.12
N THR A 218 -12.48 -17.89 -8.44
CA THR A 218 -11.31 -18.38 -9.18
C THR A 218 -10.00 -17.83 -8.63
N ARG A 219 -9.95 -16.55 -8.24
CA ARG A 219 -8.73 -15.94 -7.71
C ARG A 219 -8.39 -16.41 -6.30
N THR A 220 -9.38 -16.73 -5.47
CA THR A 220 -9.14 -17.31 -4.14
C THR A 220 -8.53 -18.72 -4.27
N ILE A 221 -9.07 -19.54 -5.17
CA ILE A 221 -8.54 -20.89 -5.43
C ILE A 221 -7.14 -20.80 -6.04
N ALA A 222 -6.95 -19.97 -7.07
CA ALA A 222 -5.66 -19.80 -7.72
C ALA A 222 -4.59 -19.30 -6.74
N GLY A 223 -4.91 -18.31 -5.90
CA GLY A 223 -4.00 -17.78 -4.89
C GLY A 223 -3.54 -18.85 -3.90
N TYR A 224 -4.44 -19.72 -3.45
CA TYR A 224 -4.11 -20.86 -2.58
C TYR A 224 -3.26 -21.93 -3.27
N LEU A 225 -3.45 -22.18 -4.57
CA LEU A 225 -2.63 -23.14 -5.31
C LEU A 225 -1.22 -22.64 -5.61
N THR A 226 -1.01 -21.33 -5.60
CA THR A 226 0.30 -20.70 -5.85
C THR A 226 1.09 -20.40 -4.59
N SER A 227 0.52 -20.61 -3.40
CA SER A 227 1.19 -20.44 -2.09
C SER A 227 1.88 -21.72 -1.65
#